data_AF-A0AAV0PFN1-F1
#
_entry.id   AF-A0AAV0PFN1-F1
#
_cell.length_a   1.000
_cell.length_b   1.000
_cell.length_c   1.000
_cell.angle_alpha   90.00
_cell.angle_beta   90.00
_cell.angle_gamma   90.00
#
_symmetry.space_group_name_H-M   'P 1'
#
loop_
_entity.id
_entity.type
_entity.pdbx_description
1 polymer ?
#
loop_
_entity_poly.entity_id
_entity_poly.type
_entity_poly.pdbx_seq_one_letter_code
_entity_poly.pdbx_strand_id
1 'polypeptide(L)'
;MYVGATARITCVAEEEHGYETAPFSVSSSRSDDQGYYFATLYLSEVMMSDDLKLKECKAFLETPPDATTCDYPTDQNGGVSGATLTSHTVLEEKRMKLYTVKPFAYTTAAGPASAPSPADDYNDGY
;
A
#
# COMPACT_ATOMS: atom_id res chain seq x y z
N MET A 1 -10.96 0.20 -18.33
CA MET A 1 -9.54 -0.23 -18.46
C MET A 1 -8.83 0.34 -17.24
N TYR A 2 -8.09 -0.48 -16.48
CA TYR A 2 -7.46 -0.06 -15.20
C TYR A 2 -6.00 0.38 -15.38
N VAL A 3 -5.68 0.94 -16.54
CA VAL A 3 -4.35 1.45 -16.88
C VAL A 3 -4.10 2.75 -16.13
N GLY A 4 -2.87 2.98 -15.71
CA GLY A 4 -2.44 4.29 -15.25
C GLY A 4 -2.54 4.53 -13.75
N ALA A 5 -3.08 3.57 -12.98
CA ALA A 5 -3.09 3.68 -11.52
C ALA A 5 -1.67 3.55 -10.97
N THR A 6 -1.38 4.18 -9.83
CA THR A 6 -0.12 3.99 -9.11
C THR A 6 -0.37 3.50 -7.70
N ALA A 7 0.64 2.84 -7.15
CA ALA A 7 0.70 2.45 -5.76
C ALA A 7 1.92 3.10 -5.11
N ARG A 8 1.81 3.44 -3.82
CA ARG A 8 2.92 3.94 -3.02
C ARG A 8 3.35 2.89 -2.02
N ILE A 9 4.65 2.69 -1.87
CA ILE A 9 5.23 1.93 -0.77
C ILE A 9 5.76 2.92 0.25
N THR A 10 5.41 2.74 1.52
CA THR A 10 5.93 3.52 2.64
C THR A 10 6.53 2.57 3.68
N CYS A 11 7.73 2.87 4.15
CA CYS A 11 8.41 2.14 5.22
C CYS A 11 8.74 3.09 6.37
N VAL A 12 8.66 2.60 7.59
CA VAL A 12 9.23 3.30 8.75
C VAL A 12 10.74 3.12 8.69
N ALA A 13 11.47 4.21 8.81
CA ALA A 13 12.93 4.20 8.88
C ALA A 13 13.35 4.37 10.33
N GLU A 14 14.20 3.48 10.84
CA GLU A 14 14.66 3.45 12.22
C GLU A 14 16.18 3.51 12.24
N GLU A 15 16.74 4.42 13.03
CA GLU A 15 18.18 4.48 13.27
C GLU A 15 18.63 3.43 14.30
N GLU A 16 19.94 3.20 14.42
CA GLU A 16 20.53 2.18 15.31
C GLU A 16 20.06 2.24 16.78
N HIS A 17 19.66 3.42 17.26
CA HIS A 17 19.19 3.64 18.63
C HIS A 17 17.68 3.43 18.81
N GLY A 18 16.98 2.97 17.77
CA GLY A 18 15.53 2.70 17.79
C GLY A 18 14.65 3.94 17.63
N TYR A 19 15.24 5.10 17.30
CA TYR A 19 14.48 6.30 17.01
C TYR A 19 13.89 6.22 15.60
N GLU A 20 12.56 6.37 15.51
CA GLU A 20 11.88 6.48 14.23
C GLU A 20 12.22 7.81 13.58
N THR A 21 12.62 7.73 12.31
CA THR A 21 12.94 8.87 11.46
C THR A 21 11.84 9.07 10.43
N ALA A 22 11.99 10.09 9.57
CA ALA A 22 11.02 10.36 8.52
C ALA A 22 10.79 9.10 7.66
N PRO A 23 9.53 8.70 7.43
CA PRO A 23 9.24 7.49 6.68
C PRO A 23 9.72 7.62 5.24
N PHE A 24 10.32 6.57 4.73
CA PHE A 24 10.68 6.49 3.32
C PHE A 24 9.44 6.16 2.50
N SER A 25 9.27 6.81 1.34
CA SER A 25 8.21 6.47 0.40
C SER A 25 8.71 6.45 -1.04
N VAL A 26 8.21 5.49 -1.82
CA VAL A 26 8.44 5.37 -3.25
C VAL A 26 7.13 5.05 -3.97
N SER A 27 6.87 5.75 -5.07
CA SER A 27 5.73 5.51 -5.93
C SER A 27 6.08 4.49 -7.02
N SER A 28 5.11 3.66 -7.39
CA SER A 28 5.25 2.72 -8.50
C SER A 28 5.23 3.45 -9.84
N SER A 29 5.67 2.74 -10.87
CA SER A 29 5.26 3.09 -12.23
C SER A 29 3.74 2.96 -12.37
N ARG A 30 3.19 3.63 -13.38
CA ARG A 30 1.78 3.45 -13.79
C ARG A 30 1.49 1.99 -14.09
N SER A 31 0.31 1.53 -13.72
CA SER A 31 -0.14 0.18 -14.01
C SER A 31 -0.28 -0.05 -15.51
N ASP A 32 0.03 -1.28 -15.93
CA ASP A 32 -0.15 -1.72 -17.31
C ASP A 32 -1.62 -2.02 -17.66
N ASP A 33 -1.85 -2.58 -18.85
CA ASP A 33 -3.19 -2.93 -19.34
C ASP A 33 -3.87 -4.08 -18.57
N GLN A 34 -3.08 -4.87 -17.85
CA GLN A 34 -3.55 -5.92 -16.95
C GLN A 34 -3.71 -5.41 -15.50
N GLY A 35 -3.30 -4.18 -15.21
CA GLY A 35 -3.35 -3.59 -13.88
C GLY A 35 -2.16 -3.94 -12.99
N TYR A 36 -1.09 -4.54 -13.52
CA TYR A 36 0.14 -4.76 -12.75
C TYR A 36 0.93 -3.47 -12.60
N TYR A 37 1.44 -3.24 -11.40
CA TYR A 37 2.33 -2.13 -11.07
C TYR A 37 3.60 -2.66 -10.42
N PHE A 38 4.68 -1.89 -10.56
CA PHE A 38 5.98 -2.25 -10.02
C PHE A 38 6.68 -1.00 -9.48
N ALA A 39 7.21 -1.11 -8.25
CA ALA A 39 8.02 -0.10 -7.61
C ALA A 39 9.35 -0.73 -7.22
N THR A 40 10.45 -0.04 -7.48
CA THR A 40 11.78 -0.49 -7.07
C THR A 40 12.24 0.36 -5.90
N LEU A 41 12.71 -0.30 -4.84
CA LEU A 41 13.32 0.35 -3.69
C LEU A 41 14.80 -0.03 -3.68
N TYR A 42 15.66 0.92 -4.02
CA TYR A 42 17.11 0.72 -3.96
C TYR A 42 17.61 1.08 -2.57
N LEU A 43 18.05 0.08 -1.80
CA LEU A 43 18.55 0.31 -0.44
C LEU A 43 19.67 1.36 -0.40
N SER A 44 20.52 1.43 -1.42
CA SER A 44 21.58 2.45 -1.51
C SER A 44 21.08 3.89 -1.64
N GLU A 45 19.88 4.09 -2.16
CA GLU A 45 19.27 5.44 -2.29
C GLU A 45 18.51 5.83 -1.02
N VAL A 46 18.18 4.86 -0.17
CA VAL A 46 17.35 5.05 1.03
C VAL A 46 18.18 5.02 2.31
N MET A 47 19.15 4.10 2.39
CA MET A 47 20.05 3.94 3.51
C MET A 47 21.23 4.90 3.34
N MET A 48 21.03 6.14 3.81
CA MET A 48 22.08 7.16 3.86
C MET A 48 23.18 6.87 4.90
N SER A 49 22.93 5.87 5.76
CA SER A 49 23.88 5.29 6.70
C SER A 49 23.64 3.79 6.80
N ASP A 50 24.68 3.02 7.12
CA ASP A 50 24.59 1.57 7.33
C ASP A 50 23.69 1.19 8.53
N ASP A 51 23.42 2.19 9.39
CA ASP A 51 22.67 2.08 10.64
C ASP A 51 21.15 2.20 10.45
N LEU A 52 20.71 2.69 9.28
CA LEU A 52 19.29 2.89 8.98
C LEU A 52 18.64 1.55 8.60
N LYS A 53 17.58 1.17 9.31
CA LYS A 53 16.79 -0.02 9.02
C LYS A 53 15.39 0.36 8.57
N LEU A 54 14.92 -0.25 7.50
CA LEU A 54 13.53 -0.14 7.06
C LEU A 54 12.71 -1.23 7.72
N LYS A 55 11.65 -0.83 8.43
CA LYS A 55 10.66 -1.73 9.02
C LYS A 55 9.25 -1.34 8.59
N GLU A 56 8.32 -2.26 8.84
CA GLU A 56 6.88 -2.02 8.66
C GLU A 56 6.47 -1.47 7.29
N CYS A 57 7.15 -1.91 6.23
CA CYS A 57 6.83 -1.50 4.88
C CYS A 57 5.40 -1.92 4.49
N LYS A 58 4.62 -0.96 4.00
CA LYS A 58 3.24 -1.15 3.52
C LYS A 58 3.07 -0.57 2.13
N ALA A 59 2.23 -1.20 1.31
CA ALA A 59 1.80 -0.69 0.01
C ALA A 59 0.38 -0.12 0.10
N PHE A 60 0.15 0.98 -0.62
CA PHE A 60 -1.08 1.76 -0.61
C PHE A 60 -1.49 2.09 -2.05
N LEU A 61 -2.79 2.27 -2.28
CA LEU A 61 -3.29 3.02 -3.42
C LEU A 61 -2.76 4.45 -3.37
N GLU A 62 -2.39 5.00 -4.53
CA GLU A 62 -1.89 6.36 -4.64
C GLU A 62 -2.72 7.15 -5.65
N THR A 63 -2.52 6.97 -6.96
CA THR A 63 -3.35 7.62 -7.98
C THR A 63 -4.30 6.64 -8.66
N PRO A 64 -5.55 7.05 -8.93
CA PRO A 64 -6.52 6.22 -9.64
C PRO A 64 -6.10 5.96 -11.10
N PRO A 65 -6.73 4.98 -11.78
CA PRO A 65 -6.50 4.74 -13.20
C PRO A 65 -6.78 5.98 -14.07
N ASP A 66 -6.18 6.04 -15.25
CA ASP A 66 -6.40 7.13 -16.19
C ASP A 66 -7.81 7.10 -16.79
N ALA A 67 -8.38 8.29 -17.03
CA ALA A 67 -9.62 8.49 -17.79
C ALA A 67 -10.80 7.61 -17.33
N THR A 68 -10.88 7.36 -16.02
CA THR A 68 -11.91 6.52 -15.41
C THR A 68 -12.83 7.32 -14.48
N THR A 69 -14.07 6.88 -14.35
CA THR A 69 -14.95 7.30 -13.25
C THR A 69 -14.71 6.49 -11.97
N CYS A 70 -13.83 5.48 -12.01
CA CYS A 70 -13.41 4.68 -10.86
C CYS A 70 -12.26 5.37 -10.10
N ASP A 71 -12.52 6.47 -9.42
CA ASP A 71 -11.52 7.26 -8.70
C ASP A 71 -11.64 7.17 -7.17
N TYR A 72 -12.64 6.45 -6.66
CA TYR A 72 -12.82 6.29 -5.22
C TYR A 72 -11.97 5.12 -4.68
N PRO A 73 -10.98 5.37 -3.80
CA PRO A 73 -10.13 4.31 -3.29
C PRO A 73 -10.90 3.41 -2.33
N THR A 74 -10.68 2.10 -2.41
CA THR A 74 -11.25 1.14 -1.45
C THR A 74 -10.17 0.58 -0.55
N ASP A 75 -10.55 0.24 0.68
CA ASP A 75 -9.63 -0.48 1.59
C ASP A 75 -9.61 -1.99 1.35
N GLN A 76 -10.05 -2.43 0.16
CA GLN A 76 -9.94 -3.83 -0.21
C GLN A 76 -8.46 -4.24 -0.22
N ASN A 77 -8.16 -5.33 0.49
CA ASN A 77 -6.80 -5.85 0.68
C ASN A 77 -5.82 -4.85 1.33
N GLY A 78 -6.32 -3.84 2.06
CA GLY A 78 -5.48 -2.82 2.68
C GLY A 78 -5.05 -1.71 1.72
N GLY A 79 -5.80 -1.47 0.64
CA GLY A 79 -5.48 -0.42 -0.33
C GLY A 79 -5.39 0.98 0.27
N VAL A 80 -6.12 1.29 1.35
CA VAL A 80 -6.11 2.59 2.03
C VAL A 80 -5.35 2.53 3.35
N SER A 81 -5.59 1.51 4.17
CA SER A 81 -4.94 1.31 5.47
C SER A 81 -3.50 0.81 5.37
N GLY A 82 -3.10 0.30 4.21
CA GLY A 82 -1.77 -0.18 3.89
C GLY A 82 -1.63 -1.69 4.03
N ALA A 83 -1.29 -2.35 2.94
CA ALA A 83 -0.99 -3.79 2.94
C ALA A 83 0.47 -4.05 3.31
N THR A 84 0.70 -4.75 4.42
CA THR A 84 2.05 -5.08 4.90
C THR A 84 2.79 -5.99 3.93
N LEU A 85 4.04 -5.63 3.61
CA LEU A 85 4.94 -6.42 2.77
C LEU A 85 5.61 -7.53 3.59
N THR A 86 4.94 -8.67 3.73
CA THR A 86 5.43 -9.80 4.57
C THR A 86 6.05 -10.93 3.76
N SER A 87 5.48 -11.26 2.60
CA SER A 87 5.93 -12.37 1.75
C SER A 87 6.78 -11.86 0.59
N HIS A 88 7.91 -12.52 0.34
CA HIS A 88 8.78 -12.22 -0.78
C HIS A 88 9.30 -13.48 -1.46
N THR A 89 9.59 -13.35 -2.74
CA THR A 89 10.37 -14.31 -3.52
C THR A 89 11.75 -13.71 -3.80
N VAL A 90 12.80 -14.49 -3.57
CA VAL A 90 14.17 -14.06 -3.90
C VAL A 90 14.41 -14.34 -5.38
N LEU A 91 14.80 -13.30 -6.13
CA LEU A 91 15.18 -13.39 -7.53
C LEU A 91 16.69 -13.18 -7.63
N GLU A 92 17.44 -14.27 -7.46
CA GLU A 92 18.92 -14.27 -7.36
C GLU A 92 19.58 -13.61 -8.59
N GLU A 93 19.12 -13.94 -9.79
CA GLU A 93 19.66 -13.39 -11.04
C GLU A 93 19.55 -11.86 -11.12
N LYS A 94 18.54 -11.29 -10.46
CA LYS A 94 18.29 -9.85 -10.38
C LYS A 94 18.77 -9.23 -9.06
N ARG A 95 19.34 -10.05 -8.16
CA ARG A 95 19.78 -9.67 -6.81
C ARG A 95 18.71 -8.87 -6.05
N MET A 96 17.45 -9.28 -6.16
CA MET A 96 16.31 -8.56 -5.60
C MET A 96 15.37 -9.47 -4.80
N LYS A 97 14.71 -8.89 -3.80
CA LYS A 97 13.54 -9.49 -3.15
C LYS A 97 12.29 -8.90 -3.78
N LEU A 98 11.48 -9.74 -4.41
CA LEU A 98 10.20 -9.34 -4.98
C LEU A 98 9.10 -9.57 -3.94
N TYR A 99 8.50 -8.49 -3.46
CA TYR A 99 7.33 -8.52 -2.59
C TYR A 99 6.07 -8.39 -3.44
N THR A 100 5.04 -9.15 -3.06
CA THR A 100 3.75 -9.14 -3.75
C THR A 100 2.63 -8.90 -2.76
N VAL A 101 1.67 -8.05 -3.14
CA VAL A 101 0.43 -7.82 -2.39
C VAL A 101 -0.76 -8.33 -3.19
N LYS A 102 -1.89 -8.53 -2.50
CA LYS A 102 -3.15 -8.80 -3.19
C LYS A 102 -3.60 -7.55 -3.97
N PRO A 103 -4.38 -7.70 -5.05
CA PRO A 103 -4.83 -6.57 -5.86
C PRO A 103 -5.59 -5.51 -5.05
N PHE A 104 -5.31 -4.25 -5.30
CA PHE A 104 -6.09 -3.12 -4.77
C PHE A 104 -7.18 -2.71 -5.77
N ALA A 105 -8.17 -1.94 -5.30
CA ALA A 105 -9.30 -1.54 -6.14
C ALA A 105 -9.74 -0.09 -5.91
N TYR A 106 -10.07 0.57 -7.01
CA TYR A 106 -10.88 1.80 -7.02
C TYR A 106 -12.29 1.48 -7.51
N THR A 107 -13.28 2.23 -7.01
CA THR A 107 -14.69 2.13 -7.39
C THR A 107 -15.23 3.45 -7.92
N THR A 108 -16.39 3.40 -8.59
CA THR A 108 -17.03 4.59 -9.19
C THR A 108 -17.81 5.47 -8.21
N ALA A 109 -17.95 5.01 -6.97
CA ALA A 109 -18.63 5.71 -5.90
C ALA A 109 -18.05 5.24 -4.57
N ALA A 110 -18.11 6.09 -3.55
CA ALA A 110 -18.14 5.64 -2.18
C ALA A 110 -19.38 4.73 -2.05
N GLY A 111 -19.21 3.40 -2.19
CA GLY A 111 -20.24 2.48 -1.75
C GLY A 111 -20.64 2.86 -0.32
N PRO A 112 -21.91 2.69 0.10
CA PRO A 112 -22.32 3.09 1.44
C PRO A 112 -21.31 2.48 2.42
N ALA A 113 -20.62 3.36 3.15
CA ALA A 113 -19.73 2.97 4.23
C ALA A 113 -20.43 1.84 4.97
N SER A 114 -19.75 0.70 5.15
CA SER A 114 -20.23 -0.41 5.97
C SER A 114 -21.06 0.17 7.11
N ALA A 115 -22.39 0.05 6.99
CA ALA A 115 -23.28 0.70 7.93
C ALA A 115 -22.81 0.27 9.32
N PRO A 116 -22.68 1.18 10.30
CA PRO A 116 -22.47 0.72 11.67
C PRO A 116 -23.51 -0.37 11.91
N SER A 117 -23.05 -1.56 12.32
CA SER A 117 -23.98 -2.62 12.74
C SER A 117 -25.01 -1.96 13.63
N PRO A 118 -26.33 -2.16 13.43
CA PRO A 118 -27.32 -1.62 14.34
C PRO A 118 -26.86 -2.01 15.74
N ALA A 119 -26.53 -1.01 16.56
CA ALA A 119 -26.26 -1.24 17.96
C ALA A 119 -27.48 -1.99 18.49
N ASP A 120 -27.22 -3.09 19.19
CA ASP A 120 -28.24 -3.87 19.85
C ASP A 120 -29.18 -2.91 20.58
N ASP A 121 -30.45 -2.94 20.17
CA ASP A 121 -31.59 -2.34 20.84
C ASP A 121 -31.68 -2.97 22.23
N TYR A 122 -30.91 -2.42 23.19
CA TYR A 122 -31.06 -2.76 24.60
C TYR A 122 -32.32 -2.05 25.11
N ASN A 123 -33.43 -2.69 24.80
CA ASN A 123 -34.73 -2.44 25.36
C ASN A 123 -34.66 -2.75 26.87
N ASP A 124 -34.81 -1.73 27.72
CA ASP A 124 -35.22 -1.93 29.11
C ASP A 124 -36.41 -1.04 29.39
N GLY A 125 -37.59 -1.62 29.17
CA GLY A 125 -38.81 -1.15 29.77
C GLY A 125 -38.97 -1.81 31.12
N TYR A 126 -38.89 -1.01 32.19
CA TYR A 126 -39.75 -1.03 33.38
C TYR A 126 -39.62 0.28 34.15
#